data_AF-A8B1K1-F1
#
_entry.id   AF-A8B1K1-F1
#
_cell.length_a   1.000
_cell.length_b   1.000
_cell.length_c   1.000
_cell.angle_alpha   90.00
_cell.angle_beta   90.00
_cell.angle_gamma   90.00
#
_symmetry.space_group_name_H-M   'P 1'
#
loop_
_entity.id
_entity.type
_entity.pdbx_description
1 polymer ?
#
loop_
_entity_poly.entity_id
_entity_poly.type
_entity_poly.pdbx_seq_one_letter_code
_entity_poly.pdbx_strand_id
1 'polypeptide(L)'
;VGTSRDNTMSDVNRAKEISEEPPMSRLFVICGKQITKEQLIKHFEPDGTIEECVVITDRKTGQGKGVAYVKFTKTSSAARGLRKNGTVVEGDTRPIKVMISASYNRDKNSDTSADVNENQFLRLFAIVPSNRTEEQLKEEFGTHGTVTQVRLVPDKKNDKQCAAYIKFPTFLETALAIENCNPQYKAKFCVPRSKLQQEREQKGQLSPDPFNRKRAHSPDRLSTVRGDTKLVVICSNQLNQDRLWRLFDICPGMKYCSIITASEINITAAVVYSSRQEAQRAVDKIHGLEYPLGERIIVRFEEELKEELITKDTLTQFGPPKPLVPDAVQFVKKAFFICMPEAVSVKLLTDAFCRFGDLIKVYLVPGKRHGYAEFASDVAANRAIQQLHGMQLGDCRLKVLECAEYTGDQKRNRMEH
;
A
#
# COMPACT_ATOMS: atom_id res chain seq x y z
N VAL A 1 25.15 -62.23 -16.25
CA VAL A 1 23.69 -62.48 -16.29
C VAL A 1 23.01 -61.14 -16.08
N GLY A 2 22.74 -60.43 -17.17
CA GLY A 2 21.97 -59.18 -17.16
C GLY A 2 20.78 -59.40 -18.08
N THR A 3 19.59 -59.44 -17.50
CA THR A 3 18.33 -59.61 -18.23
C THR A 3 17.41 -58.43 -17.92
N SER A 4 16.67 -58.02 -18.96
CA SER A 4 15.39 -57.28 -18.90
C SER A 4 15.52 -55.76 -18.68
N ARG A 5 14.87 -54.87 -19.44
CA ARG A 5 13.70 -55.00 -20.34
C ARG A 5 13.61 -53.78 -21.27
N ASP A 6 13.03 -54.01 -22.44
CA ASP A 6 12.43 -53.04 -23.37
C ASP A 6 11.52 -52.01 -22.69
N ASN A 7 11.39 -50.80 -23.26
CA ASN A 7 10.13 -50.41 -23.93
C ASN A 7 10.19 -49.04 -24.64
N THR A 8 9.66 -49.06 -25.87
CA THR A 8 8.76 -48.07 -26.50
C THR A 8 9.26 -46.67 -26.89
N MET A 9 9.43 -46.52 -28.21
CA MET A 9 8.93 -45.37 -28.97
C MET A 9 7.47 -45.05 -28.60
N SER A 10 7.24 -43.95 -27.88
CA SER A 10 6.03 -43.12 -27.95
C SER A 10 6.19 -41.97 -26.97
N ASP A 11 6.39 -40.75 -27.46
CA ASP A 11 5.88 -39.50 -26.87
C ASP A 11 6.41 -38.29 -27.65
N VAL A 12 6.02 -38.24 -28.93
CA VAL A 12 6.07 -37.01 -29.73
C VAL A 12 4.89 -36.13 -29.31
N ASN A 13 5.02 -35.50 -28.13
CA ASN A 13 4.20 -34.36 -27.72
C ASN A 13 5.05 -33.46 -26.81
N ARG A 14 6.15 -32.97 -27.39
CA ARG A 14 6.95 -31.89 -26.83
C ARG A 14 6.04 -30.69 -26.64
N ALA A 15 5.87 -30.27 -25.39
CA ALA A 15 5.25 -29.00 -25.03
C ALA A 15 5.83 -27.89 -25.92
N LYS A 16 5.01 -27.32 -26.81
CA LYS A 16 5.37 -26.05 -27.46
C LYS A 16 5.68 -25.07 -26.32
N GLU A 17 6.90 -24.55 -26.29
CA GLU A 17 7.25 -23.45 -25.40
C GLU A 17 6.24 -22.33 -25.63
N ILE A 18 5.40 -22.09 -24.63
CA ILE A 18 4.35 -21.09 -24.69
C ILE A 18 5.06 -19.73 -24.63
N SER A 19 5.16 -19.03 -25.77
CA SER A 19 5.76 -17.68 -25.77
C SER A 19 4.95 -16.73 -24.90
N GLU A 20 5.62 -16.15 -23.91
CA GLU A 20 5.07 -15.14 -23.00
C GLU A 20 5.43 -13.71 -23.43
N GLU A 21 6.17 -13.54 -24.52
CA GLU A 21 6.52 -12.23 -25.06
C GLU A 21 5.50 -11.77 -26.10
N PRO A 22 5.05 -10.50 -26.10
CA PRO A 22 5.27 -9.50 -25.06
C PRO A 22 4.47 -9.83 -23.78
N PRO A 23 4.88 -9.33 -22.59
CA PRO A 23 4.28 -9.73 -21.33
C PRO A 23 2.80 -9.28 -21.24
N MET A 24 1.96 -10.04 -20.53
CA MET A 24 0.51 -9.78 -20.36
C MET A 24 -0.29 -9.65 -21.67
N SER A 25 0.22 -10.19 -22.78
CA SER A 25 -0.47 -10.20 -24.07
C SER A 25 -1.42 -11.38 -24.28
N ARG A 26 -1.48 -12.33 -23.34
CA ARG A 26 -2.41 -13.45 -23.38
C ARG A 26 -3.60 -13.19 -22.48
N LEU A 27 -4.80 -13.46 -22.97
CA LEU A 27 -6.05 -13.44 -22.24
C LEU A 27 -6.48 -14.86 -21.90
N PHE A 28 -7.04 -15.04 -20.72
CA PHE A 28 -7.81 -16.19 -20.28
C PHE A 28 -9.29 -15.81 -20.33
N VAL A 29 -10.08 -16.59 -21.04
CA VAL A 29 -11.49 -16.32 -21.30
C VAL A 29 -12.32 -17.48 -20.78
N ILE A 30 -13.30 -17.20 -19.92
CA ILE A 30 -14.36 -18.16 -19.58
C ILE A 30 -15.57 -17.81 -20.45
N CYS A 31 -16.08 -18.79 -21.18
CA CYS A 31 -17.15 -18.65 -22.16
C CYS A 31 -18.10 -19.87 -22.13
N GLY A 32 -19.19 -19.84 -22.90
CA GLY A 32 -20.04 -21.01 -23.10
C GLY A 32 -19.27 -22.20 -23.70
N LYS A 33 -19.73 -23.41 -23.39
CA LYS A 33 -19.12 -24.66 -23.88
C LYS A 33 -19.28 -24.86 -25.40
N GLN A 34 -20.26 -24.20 -25.98
CA GLN A 34 -20.59 -24.22 -27.40
C GLN A 34 -19.81 -23.19 -28.22
N ILE A 35 -19.13 -22.24 -27.57
CA ILE A 35 -18.36 -21.20 -28.26
C ILE A 35 -17.14 -21.82 -28.96
N THR A 36 -17.00 -21.52 -30.25
CA THR A 36 -15.89 -22.00 -31.08
C THR A 36 -14.71 -21.03 -31.11
N LYS A 37 -13.57 -21.52 -31.61
CA LYS A 37 -12.36 -20.72 -31.80
C LYS A 37 -12.62 -19.55 -32.76
N GLU A 38 -13.34 -19.79 -33.84
CA GLU A 38 -13.62 -18.81 -34.89
C GLU A 38 -14.49 -17.66 -34.37
N GLN A 39 -15.47 -17.99 -33.51
CA GLN A 39 -16.31 -16.98 -32.85
C GLN A 39 -15.49 -16.09 -31.91
N LEU A 40 -14.56 -16.67 -31.14
CA LEU A 40 -13.66 -15.90 -30.29
C LEU A 40 -12.69 -15.02 -31.10
N ILE A 41 -12.14 -15.55 -32.20
CA ILE A 41 -11.27 -14.76 -33.09
C ILE A 41 -12.04 -13.56 -33.63
N LYS A 42 -13.23 -13.77 -34.19
CA LYS A 42 -14.08 -12.69 -34.71
C LYS A 42 -14.44 -11.67 -33.61
N HIS A 43 -14.69 -12.15 -32.39
CA HIS A 43 -15.00 -11.27 -31.26
C HIS A 43 -13.83 -10.39 -30.85
N PHE A 44 -12.60 -10.89 -30.89
CA PHE A 44 -11.40 -10.21 -30.39
C PHE A 44 -10.53 -9.53 -31.48
N GLU A 45 -10.74 -9.86 -32.75
CA GLU A 45 -10.02 -9.29 -33.89
C GLU A 45 -10.05 -7.74 -33.93
N PRO A 46 -11.16 -7.05 -33.59
CA PRO A 46 -11.17 -5.58 -33.55
C PRO A 46 -10.22 -4.96 -32.51
N ASP A 47 -9.78 -5.73 -31.50
CA ASP A 47 -8.90 -5.25 -30.43
C ASP A 47 -7.42 -5.33 -30.80
N GLY A 48 -7.07 -6.13 -31.82
CA GLY A 48 -5.75 -6.22 -32.40
C GLY A 48 -5.42 -7.60 -32.98
N THR A 49 -4.20 -7.74 -33.49
CA THR A 49 -3.75 -8.97 -34.16
C THR A 49 -3.56 -10.11 -33.15
N ILE A 50 -4.35 -11.18 -33.34
CA ILE A 50 -4.31 -12.41 -32.56
C ILE A 50 -3.22 -13.33 -33.13
N GLU A 51 -2.27 -13.73 -32.28
CA GLU A 51 -1.20 -14.68 -32.60
C GLU A 51 -1.68 -16.13 -32.42
N GLU A 52 -2.46 -16.38 -31.37
CA GLU A 52 -2.92 -17.72 -31.01
C GLU A 52 -4.30 -17.65 -30.34
N CYS A 53 -5.21 -18.55 -30.71
CA CYS A 53 -6.48 -18.75 -30.02
C CYS A 53 -6.71 -20.24 -29.81
N VAL A 54 -6.86 -20.64 -28.54
CA VAL A 54 -7.00 -22.04 -28.12
C VAL A 54 -8.24 -22.19 -27.24
N VAL A 55 -9.21 -22.99 -27.69
CA VAL A 55 -10.35 -23.41 -26.87
C VAL A 55 -10.02 -24.72 -26.19
N ILE A 56 -10.15 -24.77 -24.86
CA ILE A 56 -9.85 -25.98 -24.09
C ILE A 56 -11.04 -26.92 -24.18
N THR A 57 -10.79 -28.13 -24.70
CA THR A 57 -11.79 -29.20 -24.83
C THR A 57 -11.50 -30.34 -23.85
N ASP A 58 -12.52 -31.14 -23.57
CA ASP A 58 -12.37 -32.39 -22.85
C ASP A 58 -11.76 -33.45 -23.78
N ARG A 59 -10.64 -34.05 -23.34
CA ARG A 59 -9.90 -35.04 -24.12
C ARG A 59 -10.70 -36.32 -24.39
N LYS A 60 -11.70 -36.64 -23.55
CA LYS A 60 -12.53 -37.85 -23.71
C LYS A 60 -13.75 -37.62 -24.59
N THR A 61 -14.38 -36.45 -24.50
CA THR A 61 -15.66 -36.18 -25.18
C THR A 61 -15.54 -35.20 -26.35
N GLY A 62 -14.41 -34.52 -26.50
CA GLY A 62 -14.19 -33.47 -27.51
C GLY A 62 -14.96 -32.18 -27.24
N GLN A 63 -15.83 -32.13 -26.22
CA GLN A 63 -16.66 -30.97 -25.93
C GLN A 63 -15.85 -29.83 -25.27
N GLY A 64 -16.21 -28.58 -25.56
CA GLY A 64 -15.60 -27.40 -24.94
C GLY A 64 -15.79 -27.38 -23.43
N LYS A 65 -14.72 -27.05 -22.69
CA LYS A 65 -14.78 -26.85 -21.23
C LYS A 65 -15.27 -25.46 -20.82
N GLY A 66 -15.61 -24.61 -21.79
CA GLY A 66 -16.00 -23.22 -21.54
C GLY A 66 -14.82 -22.33 -21.13
N VAL A 67 -13.60 -22.69 -21.57
CA VAL A 67 -12.38 -21.96 -21.27
C VAL A 67 -11.57 -21.83 -22.56
N ALA A 68 -11.03 -20.65 -22.81
CA ALA A 68 -10.17 -20.37 -23.95
C ALA A 68 -9.01 -19.45 -23.57
N TYR A 69 -7.96 -19.49 -24.39
CA TYR A 69 -6.81 -18.59 -24.32
C TYR A 69 -6.69 -17.84 -25.63
N VAL A 70 -6.53 -16.52 -25.56
CA VAL A 70 -6.33 -15.64 -26.72
C VAL A 70 -5.04 -14.87 -26.53
N LYS A 71 -4.01 -15.18 -27.31
CA LYS A 71 -2.72 -14.49 -27.33
C LYS A 71 -2.76 -13.42 -28.41
N PHE A 72 -2.48 -12.18 -28.02
CA PHE A 72 -2.23 -11.09 -28.96
C PHE A 72 -0.74 -10.90 -29.19
N THR A 73 -0.42 -10.30 -30.33
CA THR A 73 0.94 -9.84 -30.66
C THR A 73 1.43 -8.68 -29.79
N LYS A 74 0.51 -7.92 -29.17
CA LYS A 74 0.78 -6.72 -28.39
C LYS A 74 0.05 -6.74 -27.05
N THR A 75 0.65 -6.15 -26.03
CA THR A 75 0.03 -5.99 -24.70
C THR A 75 -1.13 -5.01 -24.75
N SER A 76 -1.04 -3.95 -25.56
CA SER A 76 -2.09 -2.96 -25.78
C SER A 76 -3.34 -3.57 -26.44
N SER A 77 -3.17 -4.58 -27.29
CA SER A 77 -4.28 -5.34 -27.88
C SER A 77 -4.98 -6.21 -26.83
N ALA A 78 -4.21 -6.89 -25.98
CA ALA A 78 -4.76 -7.63 -24.84
C ALA A 78 -5.49 -6.71 -23.84
N ALA A 79 -4.96 -5.51 -23.59
CA ALA A 79 -5.62 -4.50 -22.75
C ALA A 79 -6.97 -4.05 -23.34
N ARG A 80 -7.06 -3.87 -24.67
CA ARG A 80 -8.33 -3.59 -25.35
C ARG A 80 -9.30 -4.77 -25.23
N GLY A 81 -8.83 -6.00 -25.47
CA GLY A 81 -9.63 -7.20 -25.31
C GLY A 81 -10.13 -7.42 -23.88
N LEU A 82 -9.36 -7.02 -22.86
CA LEU A 82 -9.79 -7.09 -21.46
C LEU A 82 -11.07 -6.28 -21.19
N ARG A 83 -11.27 -5.15 -21.89
CA ARG A 83 -12.49 -4.33 -21.79
C ARG A 83 -13.75 -5.04 -22.28
N LYS A 84 -13.63 -6.17 -22.98
CA LYS A 84 -14.75 -7.03 -23.39
C LYS A 84 -15.19 -8.01 -22.29
N ASN A 85 -14.61 -7.91 -21.09
CA ASN A 85 -15.11 -8.63 -19.92
C ASN A 85 -16.59 -8.28 -19.66
N GLY A 86 -17.44 -9.30 -19.55
CA GLY A 86 -18.89 -9.15 -19.38
C GLY A 86 -19.69 -9.00 -20.68
N THR A 87 -19.04 -8.96 -21.86
CA THR A 87 -19.75 -8.94 -23.16
C THR A 87 -20.25 -10.34 -23.55
N VAL A 88 -21.18 -10.43 -24.49
CA VAL A 88 -21.68 -11.70 -25.01
C VAL A 88 -21.07 -11.96 -26.38
N VAL A 89 -20.62 -13.18 -26.63
CA VAL A 89 -20.11 -13.62 -27.94
C VAL A 89 -21.28 -14.06 -28.81
N GLU A 90 -21.20 -13.78 -30.11
CA GLU A 90 -22.20 -14.18 -31.10
C GLU A 90 -22.50 -15.69 -31.03
N GLY A 91 -23.78 -16.06 -30.90
CA GLY A 91 -24.22 -17.45 -30.79
C GLY A 91 -24.26 -18.01 -29.36
N ASP A 92 -23.96 -17.19 -28.35
CA ASP A 92 -24.21 -17.49 -26.94
C ASP A 92 -25.07 -16.39 -26.30
N THR A 93 -25.64 -16.70 -25.14
CA THR A 93 -26.41 -15.77 -24.31
C THR A 93 -25.68 -15.43 -23.02
N ARG A 94 -24.62 -16.17 -22.69
CA ARG A 94 -23.85 -15.97 -21.45
C ARG A 94 -22.75 -14.94 -21.67
N PRO A 95 -22.56 -14.00 -20.73
CA PRO A 95 -21.44 -13.08 -20.79
C PRO A 95 -20.12 -13.84 -20.60
N ILE A 96 -19.12 -13.49 -21.40
CA ILE A 96 -17.76 -13.99 -21.24
C ILE A 96 -17.05 -13.26 -20.12
N LYS A 97 -16.14 -13.96 -19.46
CA LYS A 97 -15.23 -13.36 -18.48
C LYS A 97 -13.83 -13.36 -19.01
N VAL A 98 -13.22 -12.19 -19.07
CA VAL A 98 -11.91 -11.97 -19.68
C VAL A 98 -10.92 -11.52 -18.63
N MET A 99 -9.76 -12.17 -18.59
CA MET A 99 -8.70 -11.93 -17.62
C MET A 99 -7.34 -11.97 -18.34
N ILE A 100 -6.37 -11.20 -17.88
CA ILE A 100 -4.97 -11.38 -18.29
C ILE A 100 -4.46 -12.74 -17.79
N SER A 101 -3.94 -13.52 -18.72
CA SER A 101 -3.24 -14.78 -18.50
C SER A 101 -1.75 -14.47 -18.35
N ALA A 102 -1.33 -14.30 -17.11
CA ALA A 102 0.09 -14.30 -16.73
C ALA A 102 0.40 -15.63 -16.04
N SER A 103 1.53 -16.25 -16.35
CA SER A 103 1.98 -17.49 -15.71
C SER A 103 2.18 -17.38 -14.19
N TYR A 104 2.26 -16.15 -13.68
CA TYR A 104 2.25 -15.80 -12.27
C TYR A 104 0.88 -15.92 -11.57
N ASN A 105 -0.21 -16.26 -12.29
CA ASN A 105 -1.55 -16.52 -11.73
C ASN A 105 -1.87 -18.02 -11.64
N ARG A 106 -0.84 -18.87 -11.52
CA ARG A 106 -1.00 -20.33 -11.44
C ARG A 106 -1.54 -20.85 -10.10
N ASP A 107 -1.69 -20.01 -9.08
CA ASP A 107 -2.23 -20.44 -7.79
C ASP A 107 -3.75 -20.54 -7.83
N LYS A 108 -4.21 -21.78 -7.92
CA LYS A 108 -5.58 -22.23 -7.75
C LYS A 108 -6.06 -21.94 -6.32
N ASN A 109 -6.56 -20.73 -6.01
CA ASN A 109 -7.61 -20.58 -4.98
C ASN A 109 -8.30 -19.21 -4.81
N SER A 110 -8.16 -18.21 -5.70
CA SER A 110 -8.85 -16.93 -5.47
C SER A 110 -10.21 -16.86 -6.19
N ASP A 111 -11.30 -16.97 -5.43
CA ASP A 111 -12.69 -16.83 -5.90
C ASP A 111 -13.10 -15.37 -6.22
N THR A 112 -12.20 -14.39 -6.11
CA THR A 112 -12.55 -12.97 -6.26
C THR A 112 -12.08 -12.44 -7.61
N SER A 113 -12.99 -12.32 -8.57
CA SER A 113 -12.61 -12.41 -9.99
C SER A 113 -13.27 -11.38 -10.91
N ALA A 114 -13.23 -10.10 -10.54
CA ALA A 114 -13.49 -9.00 -11.47
C ALA A 114 -12.46 -7.85 -11.32
N ASP A 115 -12.19 -7.39 -10.09
CA ASP A 115 -11.40 -6.17 -9.87
C ASP A 115 -9.87 -6.36 -9.85
N VAL A 116 -9.39 -7.61 -9.86
CA VAL A 116 -7.98 -7.91 -9.57
C VAL A 116 -7.06 -7.68 -10.79
N ASN A 117 -7.57 -7.63 -12.02
CA ASN A 117 -6.70 -7.71 -13.20
C ASN A 117 -6.34 -6.37 -13.86
N GLU A 118 -7.28 -5.43 -14.00
CA GLU A 118 -6.99 -4.15 -14.65
C GLU A 118 -6.13 -3.23 -13.76
N ASN A 119 -6.40 -3.24 -12.44
CA ASN A 119 -5.70 -2.41 -11.47
C ASN A 119 -4.31 -2.95 -11.06
N GLN A 120 -3.98 -4.20 -11.40
CA GLN A 120 -2.71 -4.82 -11.03
C GLN A 120 -1.55 -4.33 -11.92
N PHE A 121 -1.84 -3.95 -13.16
CA PHE A 121 -0.83 -3.62 -14.16
C PHE A 121 -0.81 -2.14 -14.54
N LEU A 122 -1.01 -1.28 -13.54
CA LEU A 122 -1.07 0.19 -13.71
C LEU A 122 0.26 0.90 -13.50
N ARG A 123 1.35 0.17 -13.22
CA ARG A 123 2.65 0.75 -12.87
C ARG A 123 3.76 0.15 -13.70
N LEU A 124 4.60 1.02 -14.26
CA LEU A 124 5.87 0.66 -14.89
C LEU A 124 7.02 0.94 -13.94
N PHE A 125 8.02 0.07 -14.00
CA PHE A 125 9.37 0.27 -13.51
C PHE A 125 10.27 0.51 -14.71
N ALA A 126 11.02 1.62 -14.71
CA ALA A 126 11.96 1.97 -15.75
C ALA A 126 13.31 2.35 -15.12
N ILE A 127 14.41 2.06 -15.81
CA ILE A 127 15.75 2.48 -15.43
C ILE A 127 16.10 3.68 -16.29
N VAL A 128 16.09 4.87 -15.70
CA VAL A 128 16.31 6.13 -16.43
C VAL A 128 17.64 6.76 -15.99
N PRO A 129 18.27 7.59 -16.85
CA PRO A 129 19.47 8.33 -16.47
C PRO A 129 19.23 9.26 -15.26
N SER A 130 20.22 9.40 -14.37
CA SER A 130 20.06 10.21 -13.13
C SER A 130 19.89 11.71 -13.36
N ASN A 131 20.13 12.21 -14.58
CA ASN A 131 19.88 13.59 -14.96
C ASN A 131 18.42 13.88 -15.39
N ARG A 132 17.56 12.85 -15.47
CA ARG A 132 16.14 13.03 -15.81
C ARG A 132 15.33 13.40 -14.57
N THR A 133 14.43 14.38 -14.72
CA THR A 133 13.52 14.80 -13.64
C THR A 133 12.15 14.12 -13.75
N GLU A 134 11.36 14.20 -12.68
CA GLU A 134 10.00 13.64 -12.65
C GLU A 134 9.09 14.30 -13.69
N GLU A 135 9.24 15.61 -13.91
CA GLU A 135 8.48 16.40 -14.88
C GLU A 135 8.80 15.97 -16.32
N GLN A 136 10.09 15.76 -16.63
CA GLN A 136 10.51 15.30 -17.95
C GLN A 136 9.95 13.91 -18.27
N LEU A 137 9.95 13.01 -17.28
CA LEU A 137 9.35 11.68 -17.45
C LEU A 137 7.83 11.76 -17.55
N LYS A 138 7.19 12.67 -16.81
CA LYS A 138 5.75 12.88 -16.89
C LYS A 138 5.34 13.38 -18.29
N GLU A 139 6.13 14.26 -18.89
CA GLU A 139 5.91 14.76 -20.25
C GLU A 139 6.18 13.67 -21.30
N GLU A 140 7.32 12.97 -21.19
CA GLU A 140 7.71 11.92 -22.14
C GLU A 140 6.71 10.76 -22.15
N PHE A 141 6.36 10.23 -20.98
CA PHE A 141 5.33 9.19 -20.85
C PHE A 141 3.90 9.72 -21.02
N GLY A 142 3.73 11.04 -20.91
CA GLY A 142 2.45 11.75 -21.11
C GLY A 142 1.94 11.66 -22.55
N THR A 143 2.84 11.44 -23.52
CA THR A 143 2.48 11.24 -24.93
C THR A 143 1.70 9.94 -25.17
N HIS A 144 1.79 8.98 -24.24
CA HIS A 144 1.20 7.65 -24.36
C HIS A 144 0.02 7.40 -23.41
N GLY A 145 -0.22 8.31 -22.46
CA GLY A 145 -1.29 8.20 -21.47
C GLY A 145 -1.20 9.27 -20.39
N THR A 146 -2.24 9.37 -19.56
CA THR A 146 -2.26 10.33 -18.45
C THR A 146 -1.43 9.79 -17.30
N VAL A 147 -0.24 10.36 -17.10
CA VAL A 147 0.63 9.94 -15.99
C VAL A 147 0.09 10.48 -14.67
N THR A 148 -0.42 9.58 -13.81
CA THR A 148 -0.97 9.91 -12.48
C THR A 148 0.11 10.11 -11.43
N GLN A 149 1.22 9.39 -11.53
CA GLN A 149 2.32 9.48 -10.57
C GLN A 149 3.64 9.11 -11.25
N VAL A 150 4.67 9.90 -11.00
CA VAL A 150 6.06 9.54 -11.25
C VAL A 150 6.77 9.52 -9.90
N ARG A 151 7.63 8.53 -9.66
CA ARG A 151 8.51 8.49 -8.49
C ARG A 151 9.89 8.06 -8.93
N LEU A 152 10.87 8.90 -8.69
CA LEU A 152 12.29 8.56 -8.89
C LEU A 152 12.91 8.01 -7.61
N VAL A 153 13.69 6.94 -7.75
CA VAL A 153 14.46 6.33 -6.69
C VAL A 153 15.91 6.18 -7.17
N PRO A 154 16.87 6.91 -6.58
CA PRO A 154 18.29 6.74 -6.92
C PRO A 154 18.73 5.28 -6.76
N ASP A 155 19.47 4.75 -7.73
CA ASP A 155 20.00 3.39 -7.63
C ASP A 155 21.23 3.38 -6.73
N LYS A 156 21.20 2.58 -5.65
CA LYS A 156 22.34 2.44 -4.72
C LYS A 156 23.57 1.79 -5.36
N LYS A 157 23.42 1.13 -6.52
CA LYS A 157 24.51 0.45 -7.22
C LYS A 157 25.12 1.27 -8.34
N ASN A 158 24.37 2.22 -8.91
CA ASN A 158 24.80 2.98 -10.07
C ASN A 158 24.32 4.44 -9.97
N ASP A 159 25.22 5.34 -9.55
CA ASP A 159 24.91 6.76 -9.37
C ASP A 159 24.50 7.48 -10.67
N LYS A 160 24.74 6.87 -11.84
CA LYS A 160 24.37 7.42 -13.15
C LYS A 160 22.94 7.07 -13.58
N GLN A 161 22.23 6.25 -12.81
CA GLN A 161 20.89 5.77 -13.12
C GLN A 161 19.96 5.88 -11.91
N CYS A 162 18.67 6.03 -12.17
CA CYS A 162 17.63 5.97 -11.16
C CYS A 162 16.49 5.07 -11.64
N ALA A 163 15.83 4.44 -10.68
CA ALA A 163 14.62 3.69 -10.90
C ALA A 163 13.42 4.64 -10.92
N ALA A 164 12.72 4.71 -12.04
CA ALA A 164 11.47 5.43 -12.20
C ALA A 164 10.28 4.48 -12.03
N TYR A 165 9.34 4.86 -11.18
CA TYR A 165 8.04 4.20 -11.03
C TYR A 165 6.97 5.12 -11.60
N ILE A 166 6.33 4.72 -12.69
CA ILE A 166 5.36 5.53 -13.43
C ILE A 166 4.00 4.85 -13.33
N LYS A 167 2.98 5.55 -12.84
CA LYS A 167 1.62 5.04 -12.67
C LYS A 167 0.66 5.68 -13.67
N PHE A 168 -0.16 4.85 -14.30
CA PHE A 168 -1.25 5.26 -15.19
C PHE A 168 -2.61 4.92 -14.55
N PRO A 169 -3.70 5.57 -15.01
CA PRO A 169 -5.05 5.28 -14.54
C PRO A 169 -5.58 3.96 -15.12
N THR A 170 -5.14 3.56 -16.31
CA THR A 170 -5.67 2.39 -17.01
C THR A 170 -4.56 1.43 -17.47
N PHE A 171 -4.90 0.15 -17.59
CA PHE A 171 -3.97 -0.86 -18.09
C PHE A 171 -3.60 -0.59 -19.55
N LEU A 172 -4.56 -0.09 -20.35
CA LEU A 172 -4.33 0.26 -21.76
C LEU A 172 -3.24 1.34 -21.91
N GLU A 173 -3.32 2.41 -21.12
CA GLU A 173 -2.29 3.47 -21.13
C GLU A 173 -0.93 2.93 -20.69
N THR A 174 -0.92 2.05 -19.68
CA THR A 174 0.32 1.40 -19.22
C THR A 174 0.94 0.53 -20.32
N ALA A 175 0.11 -0.22 -21.06
CA ALA A 175 0.53 -1.07 -22.17
C ALA A 175 1.04 -0.26 -23.37
N LEU A 176 0.39 0.86 -23.70
CA LEU A 176 0.89 1.76 -24.74
C LEU A 176 2.21 2.42 -24.33
N ALA A 177 2.33 2.81 -23.07
CA ALA A 177 3.54 3.41 -22.54
C ALA A 177 4.75 2.45 -22.62
N ILE A 178 4.62 1.19 -22.21
CA ILE A 178 5.75 0.24 -22.30
C ILE A 178 6.12 -0.12 -23.74
N GLU A 179 5.13 -0.19 -24.65
CA GLU A 179 5.36 -0.53 -26.06
C GLU A 179 6.10 0.57 -26.82
N ASN A 180 5.88 1.83 -26.45
CA ASN A 180 6.41 3.00 -27.17
C ASN A 180 7.47 3.77 -26.38
N CYS A 181 7.76 3.42 -25.13
CA CYS A 181 8.81 4.10 -24.36
C CYS A 181 10.20 3.87 -24.96
N ASN A 182 11.13 4.73 -24.55
CA ASN A 182 12.52 4.61 -24.94
C ASN A 182 13.07 3.21 -24.55
N PRO A 183 13.55 2.40 -25.51
CA PRO A 183 14.07 1.05 -25.22
C PRO A 183 15.23 1.04 -24.23
N GLN A 184 15.98 2.15 -24.12
CA GLN A 184 17.06 2.28 -23.14
C GLN A 184 16.57 2.25 -21.69
N TYR A 185 15.30 2.61 -21.46
CA TYR A 185 14.70 2.62 -20.14
C TYR A 185 14.42 1.24 -19.57
N LYS A 186 14.53 0.17 -20.39
CA LYS A 186 14.29 -1.22 -19.97
C LYS A 186 13.00 -1.35 -19.14
N ALA A 187 11.95 -0.66 -19.57
CA ALA A 187 10.71 -0.56 -18.82
C ALA A 187 10.05 -1.93 -18.67
N LYS A 188 9.49 -2.20 -17.50
CA LYS A 188 8.81 -3.45 -17.15
C LYS A 188 7.59 -3.14 -16.30
N PHE A 189 6.55 -3.96 -16.38
CA PHE A 189 5.43 -3.84 -15.46
C PHE A 189 5.87 -4.15 -14.03
N CYS A 190 5.40 -3.35 -13.07
CA CYS A 190 5.60 -3.59 -11.66
C CYS A 190 4.66 -4.70 -11.18
N VAL A 191 5.20 -5.82 -10.73
CA VAL A 191 4.42 -6.84 -10.00
C VAL A 191 4.31 -6.41 -8.53
N PRO A 192 3.12 -6.44 -7.90
CA PRO A 192 2.97 -6.16 -6.48
C PRO A 192 3.95 -6.99 -5.62
N ARG A 193 4.58 -6.33 -4.63
CA ARG A 193 5.68 -6.89 -3.82
C ARG A 193 5.36 -8.17 -3.04
N SER A 194 4.10 -8.58 -2.94
CA SER A 194 3.73 -9.86 -2.31
C SER A 194 4.31 -11.09 -3.02
N LYS A 195 4.65 -11.01 -4.31
CA LYS A 195 5.15 -12.16 -5.10
C LYS A 195 6.69 -12.24 -5.28
N LEU A 196 7.42 -11.13 -5.12
CA LEU A 196 8.89 -11.12 -5.26
C LEU A 196 9.64 -11.64 -4.02
N GLN A 197 8.95 -11.76 -2.87
CA GLN A 197 9.54 -12.26 -1.64
C GLN A 197 9.71 -13.80 -1.66
N GLN A 198 8.76 -14.54 -2.26
CA GLN A 198 8.77 -16.01 -2.31
C GLN A 198 9.88 -16.59 -3.21
N GLU A 199 10.20 -15.97 -4.35
CA GLU A 199 11.24 -16.48 -5.27
C GLU A 199 12.66 -16.34 -4.71
N ARG A 200 12.90 -15.34 -3.84
CA ARG A 200 14.20 -15.16 -3.18
C ARG A 200 14.44 -16.17 -2.05
N GLU A 201 13.36 -16.67 -1.44
CA GLU A 201 13.43 -17.59 -0.30
C GLU A 201 13.70 -19.05 -0.74
N GLN A 202 13.40 -19.43 -1.99
CA GLN A 202 13.65 -20.81 -2.47
C GLN A 202 15.09 -21.09 -2.93
N LYS A 203 15.90 -20.07 -3.22
CA LYS A 203 17.27 -20.25 -3.75
C LYS A 203 18.39 -20.20 -2.71
N GLY A 204 18.08 -20.07 -1.42
CA GLY A 204 19.10 -19.94 -0.37
C GLY A 204 18.82 -20.81 0.86
N GLN A 205 19.03 -22.12 0.76
CA GLN A 205 19.19 -22.99 1.94
C GLN A 205 20.62 -23.55 1.98
N LEU A 206 21.40 -23.06 2.95
CA LEU A 206 22.37 -23.79 3.78
C LEU A 206 22.66 -22.89 5.00
N SER A 207 22.17 -23.33 6.15
CA SER A 207 22.15 -22.74 7.51
C SER A 207 23.50 -22.90 8.25
N PRO A 208 23.66 -22.60 9.57
CA PRO A 208 22.88 -21.77 10.53
C PRO A 208 23.75 -20.79 11.38
N ASP A 209 23.14 -19.77 12.02
CA ASP A 209 23.49 -19.41 13.42
C ASP A 209 22.41 -18.52 14.09
N PRO A 210 22.14 -18.64 15.40
CA PRO A 210 20.83 -18.36 15.96
C PRO A 210 20.79 -17.17 16.94
N PHE A 211 21.00 -15.92 16.51
CA PHE A 211 20.69 -14.75 17.36
C PHE A 211 20.42 -13.47 16.55
N ASN A 212 19.26 -13.38 15.88
CA ASN A 212 18.63 -12.07 15.57
C ASN A 212 17.22 -12.26 14.99
N ARG A 213 16.19 -12.41 15.83
CA ARG A 213 14.81 -12.17 15.37
C ARG A 213 14.56 -10.66 15.37
N LYS A 214 14.81 -10.00 14.24
CA LYS A 214 14.31 -8.64 14.00
C LYS A 214 13.06 -8.69 13.12
N ARG A 215 11.98 -8.21 13.74
CA ARG A 215 10.66 -7.92 13.19
C ARG A 215 10.77 -7.19 11.85
N ALA A 216 9.98 -7.63 10.88
CA ALA A 216 9.75 -6.92 9.63
C ALA A 216 8.98 -5.62 9.94
N HIS A 217 9.71 -4.51 9.99
CA HIS A 217 9.12 -3.18 10.02
C HIS A 217 9.22 -2.55 8.62
N SER A 218 8.04 -2.21 8.11
CA SER A 218 7.73 -1.17 7.14
C SER A 218 8.79 -0.05 7.12
N PRO A 219 9.34 0.37 5.96
CA PRO A 219 10.20 1.54 5.95
C PRO A 219 9.34 2.78 5.81
N ASP A 220 9.29 3.49 6.93
CA ASP A 220 8.95 4.89 7.05
C ASP A 220 10.12 5.78 6.52
N ARG A 221 9.77 7.05 6.25
CA ARG A 221 10.63 8.25 6.12
C ARG A 221 11.35 8.57 4.80
N LEU A 222 10.71 9.47 4.03
CA LEU A 222 11.17 10.79 3.52
C LEU A 222 10.12 11.21 2.46
N SER A 223 9.39 12.32 2.52
CA SER A 223 9.46 13.53 3.32
C SER A 223 8.07 14.16 3.39
N THR A 224 7.82 14.81 4.51
CA THR A 224 6.67 15.64 4.86
C THR A 224 6.53 16.79 3.84
N VAL A 225 5.76 16.57 2.78
CA VAL A 225 5.23 17.68 1.99
C VAL A 225 4.17 18.33 2.87
N ARG A 226 4.50 19.50 3.42
CA ARG A 226 3.63 20.30 4.29
C ARG A 226 2.25 20.44 3.64
N GLY A 227 1.24 19.82 4.26
CA GLY A 227 -0.17 19.99 3.91
C GLY A 227 -0.97 18.70 4.05
N ASP A 228 -0.41 17.57 3.62
CA ASP A 228 -1.22 16.38 3.39
C ASP A 228 -1.65 15.70 4.70
N THR A 229 -2.95 15.45 4.81
CA THR A 229 -3.56 14.85 6.00
C THR A 229 -4.23 13.54 5.63
N LYS A 230 -3.87 12.47 6.34
CA LYS A 230 -4.34 11.11 6.08
C LYS A 230 -5.40 10.69 7.11
N LEU A 231 -6.52 10.22 6.60
CA LEU A 231 -7.62 9.61 7.33
C LEU A 231 -7.60 8.10 7.11
N VAL A 232 -8.03 7.36 8.13
CA VAL A 232 -8.35 5.94 8.04
C VAL A 232 -9.86 5.81 8.15
N VAL A 233 -10.42 5.02 7.24
CA VAL A 233 -11.85 4.79 7.11
C VAL A 233 -12.13 3.33 7.32
N ILE A 234 -13.09 3.01 8.17
CA ILE A 234 -13.63 1.66 8.35
C ILE A 234 -15.08 1.72 7.92
N CYS A 235 -15.45 0.88 6.96
CA CYS A 235 -16.78 0.88 6.37
C CYS A 235 -17.19 -0.53 5.93
N SER A 236 -18.43 -0.68 5.48
CA SER A 236 -18.97 -1.95 4.99
C SER A 236 -18.10 -2.56 3.89
N ASN A 237 -18.02 -3.89 3.85
CA ASN A 237 -17.39 -4.61 2.75
C ASN A 237 -18.17 -4.56 1.42
N GLN A 238 -19.40 -4.05 1.45
CA GLN A 238 -20.24 -3.85 0.27
C GLN A 238 -19.82 -2.61 -0.55
N LEU A 239 -18.91 -1.79 -0.01
CA LEU A 239 -18.43 -0.59 -0.68
C LEU A 239 -17.19 -0.90 -1.52
N ASN A 240 -17.28 -0.60 -2.82
CA ASN A 240 -16.14 -0.67 -3.71
C ASN A 240 -15.35 0.66 -3.75
N GLN A 241 -14.19 0.64 -4.40
CA GLN A 241 -13.28 1.78 -4.46
C GLN A 241 -13.94 3.05 -5.06
N ASP A 242 -14.80 2.92 -6.06
CA ASP A 242 -15.49 4.04 -6.71
C ASP A 242 -16.55 4.66 -5.79
N ARG A 243 -17.38 3.83 -5.13
CA ARG A 243 -18.38 4.32 -4.15
C ARG A 243 -17.72 5.02 -2.98
N LEU A 244 -16.62 4.45 -2.47
CA LEU A 244 -15.86 5.05 -1.40
C LEU A 244 -15.21 6.36 -1.86
N TRP A 245 -14.66 6.41 -3.08
CA TRP A 245 -14.10 7.63 -3.64
C TRP A 245 -15.15 8.74 -3.73
N ARG A 246 -16.34 8.45 -4.27
CA ARG A 246 -17.44 9.43 -4.38
C ARG A 246 -17.93 9.95 -3.04
N LEU A 247 -17.94 9.11 -2.00
CA LEU A 247 -18.32 9.54 -0.65
C LEU A 247 -17.36 10.60 -0.10
N PHE A 248 -16.06 10.43 -0.33
CA PHE A 248 -15.04 11.36 0.16
C PHE A 248 -14.81 12.55 -0.79
N ASP A 249 -15.14 12.42 -2.08
CA ASP A 249 -15.08 13.52 -3.06
C ASP A 249 -16.10 14.65 -2.78
N ILE A 250 -17.10 14.40 -1.92
CA ILE A 250 -18.02 15.43 -1.42
C ILE A 250 -17.25 16.56 -0.69
N CYS A 251 -16.07 16.23 -0.14
CA CYS A 251 -15.20 17.21 0.51
C CYS A 251 -14.08 17.64 -0.44
N PRO A 252 -13.92 18.95 -0.71
CA PRO A 252 -12.87 19.42 -1.60
C PRO A 252 -11.48 19.15 -1.02
N GLY A 253 -10.49 19.03 -1.90
CA GLY A 253 -9.10 18.82 -1.51
C GLY A 253 -8.73 17.35 -1.27
N MET A 254 -9.61 16.39 -1.60
CA MET A 254 -9.25 14.97 -1.60
C MET A 254 -8.22 14.70 -2.71
N LYS A 255 -7.04 14.19 -2.36
CA LYS A 255 -6.01 13.78 -3.33
C LYS A 255 -6.26 12.38 -3.83
N TYR A 256 -6.44 11.44 -2.90
CA TYR A 256 -6.72 10.05 -3.24
C TYR A 256 -7.40 9.32 -2.09
N CYS A 257 -8.16 8.30 -2.47
CA CYS A 257 -8.75 7.31 -1.57
C CYS A 257 -8.27 5.93 -2.05
N SER A 258 -7.88 5.05 -1.14
CA SER A 258 -7.45 3.69 -1.48
C SER A 258 -7.85 2.70 -0.38
N ILE A 259 -8.51 1.62 -0.76
CA ILE A 259 -8.75 0.48 0.12
C ILE A 259 -7.40 -0.18 0.46
N ILE A 260 -7.11 -0.32 1.76
CA ILE A 260 -5.90 -0.96 2.27
C ILE A 260 -6.15 -2.45 2.50
N THR A 261 -7.25 -2.74 3.20
CA THR A 261 -7.63 -4.10 3.60
C THR A 261 -9.12 -4.26 3.38
N ALA A 262 -9.52 -5.35 2.74
CA ALA A 262 -10.91 -5.75 2.63
C ALA A 262 -11.08 -7.10 3.32
N SER A 263 -11.99 -7.18 4.28
CA SER A 263 -12.37 -8.41 4.98
C SER A 263 -13.84 -8.75 4.69
N GLU A 264 -14.29 -9.92 5.13
CA GLU A 264 -15.70 -10.33 5.03
C GLU A 264 -16.66 -9.46 5.87
N ILE A 265 -16.13 -8.65 6.80
CA ILE A 265 -16.93 -7.86 7.74
C ILE A 265 -16.84 -6.38 7.40
N ASN A 266 -15.65 -5.88 7.11
CA ASN A 266 -15.42 -4.47 6.84
C ASN A 266 -14.23 -4.24 5.89
N ILE A 267 -14.21 -3.04 5.34
CA ILE A 267 -13.13 -2.49 4.55
C ILE A 267 -12.44 -1.42 5.38
N THR A 268 -11.11 -1.48 5.40
CA THR A 268 -10.25 -0.41 5.90
C THR A 268 -9.61 0.30 4.71
N ALA A 269 -9.82 1.61 4.61
CA ALA A 269 -9.28 2.45 3.55
C ALA A 269 -8.49 3.63 4.11
N ALA A 270 -7.58 4.14 3.30
CA ALA A 270 -6.89 5.40 3.54
C ALA A 270 -7.42 6.48 2.60
N VAL A 271 -7.72 7.65 3.15
CA VAL A 271 -8.09 8.84 2.39
C VAL A 271 -7.11 9.96 2.70
N VAL A 272 -6.56 10.60 1.68
CA VAL A 272 -5.59 11.69 1.85
C VAL A 272 -6.14 12.97 1.28
N TYR A 273 -6.10 14.03 2.09
CA TYR A 273 -6.48 15.39 1.74
C TYR A 273 -5.27 16.30 1.68
N SER A 274 -5.36 17.39 0.93
CA SER A 274 -4.33 18.43 0.81
C SER A 274 -4.12 19.28 2.07
N SER A 275 -5.10 19.31 2.98
CA SER A 275 -5.00 20.07 4.22
C SER A 275 -5.75 19.41 5.39
N ARG A 276 -5.34 19.73 6.62
CA ARG A 276 -6.02 19.27 7.84
C ARG A 276 -7.44 19.82 7.96
N GLN A 277 -7.69 21.04 7.49
CA GLN A 277 -9.02 21.66 7.53
C GLN A 277 -10.00 20.94 6.59
N GLU A 278 -9.56 20.54 5.40
CA GLU A 278 -10.37 19.76 4.46
C GLU A 278 -10.62 18.34 4.96
N ALA A 279 -9.59 17.69 5.52
CA ALA A 279 -9.73 16.40 6.17
C ALA A 279 -10.72 16.46 7.35
N GLN A 280 -10.68 17.52 8.16
CA GLN A 280 -11.61 17.70 9.29
C GLN A 280 -13.06 17.82 8.79
N ARG A 281 -13.32 18.58 7.72
CA ARG A 281 -14.67 18.65 7.12
C ARG A 281 -15.17 17.28 6.67
N ALA A 282 -14.28 16.45 6.13
CA ALA A 282 -14.62 15.08 5.72
C ALA A 282 -14.96 14.20 6.94
N VAL A 283 -14.20 14.32 8.04
CA VAL A 283 -14.53 13.65 9.30
C VAL A 283 -15.89 14.12 9.79
N ASP A 284 -16.14 15.42 9.89
CA ASP A 284 -17.39 15.97 10.45
C ASP A 284 -18.63 15.58 9.63
N LYS A 285 -18.48 15.44 8.29
CA LYS A 285 -19.60 15.10 7.40
C LYS A 285 -19.84 13.61 7.21
N ILE A 286 -18.78 12.82 7.17
CA ILE A 286 -18.84 11.41 6.73
C ILE A 286 -18.73 10.46 7.92
N HIS A 287 -18.09 10.86 9.02
CA HIS A 287 -18.05 10.04 10.22
C HIS A 287 -19.44 9.83 10.79
N GLY A 288 -19.82 8.58 11.02
CA GLY A 288 -21.13 8.19 11.53
C GLY A 288 -22.22 8.13 10.47
N LEU A 289 -21.91 8.46 9.20
CA LEU A 289 -22.84 8.34 8.10
C LEU A 289 -23.19 6.87 7.86
N GLU A 290 -24.48 6.56 7.74
CA GLU A 290 -24.98 5.22 7.48
C GLU A 290 -25.02 4.95 5.98
N TYR A 291 -24.08 4.14 5.49
CA TYR A 291 -24.03 3.71 4.10
C TYR A 291 -23.16 2.46 3.96
N PRO A 292 -23.70 1.33 3.46
CA PRO A 292 -25.11 1.08 3.09
C PRO A 292 -26.08 1.18 4.29
N LEU A 293 -27.39 1.19 4.04
CA LEU A 293 -28.42 1.33 5.08
C LEU A 293 -28.16 0.37 6.26
N GLY A 294 -28.02 0.92 7.47
CA GLY A 294 -27.75 0.15 8.70
C GLY A 294 -26.28 -0.04 9.05
N GLU A 295 -25.33 0.37 8.19
CA GLU A 295 -23.89 0.25 8.45
C GLU A 295 -23.21 1.63 8.50
N ARG A 296 -22.52 1.93 9.62
CA ARG A 296 -21.89 3.24 9.84
C ARG A 296 -20.46 3.30 9.33
N ILE A 297 -20.14 4.40 8.67
CA ILE A 297 -18.77 4.72 8.26
C ILE A 297 -18.03 5.36 9.44
N ILE A 298 -16.90 4.76 9.81
CA ILE A 298 -16.00 5.29 10.83
C ILE A 298 -14.85 5.98 10.11
N VAL A 299 -14.63 7.27 10.38
CA VAL A 299 -13.53 8.05 9.80
C VAL A 299 -12.73 8.61 10.94
N ARG A 300 -11.41 8.39 10.93
CA ARG A 300 -10.48 8.87 11.96
C ARG A 300 -9.21 9.39 11.33
N PHE A 301 -8.48 10.27 12.02
CA PHE A 301 -7.14 10.61 11.57
C PHE A 301 -6.19 9.42 11.74
N GLU A 302 -5.28 9.21 10.79
CA GLU A 302 -4.30 8.12 10.91
C GLU A 302 -3.40 8.30 12.15
N GLU A 303 -3.10 9.55 12.50
CA GLU A 303 -2.35 9.92 13.71
C GLU A 303 -3.05 9.42 14.99
N GLU A 304 -4.37 9.57 15.08
CA GLU A 304 -5.15 9.14 16.26
C GLU A 304 -5.19 7.62 16.41
N LEU A 305 -5.26 6.88 15.30
CA LEU A 305 -5.18 5.41 15.31
C LEU A 305 -3.79 4.92 15.70
N LYS A 306 -2.74 5.59 15.21
CA LYS A 306 -1.36 5.30 15.64
C LYS A 306 -1.22 5.53 17.15
N GLU A 307 -1.78 6.63 17.68
CA GLU A 307 -1.78 6.92 19.12
C GLU A 307 -2.55 5.86 19.93
N GLU A 308 -3.72 5.41 19.47
CA GLU A 308 -4.50 4.33 20.13
C GLU A 308 -3.78 2.97 20.12
N LEU A 309 -3.01 2.66 19.08
CA LEU A 309 -2.24 1.41 19.02
C LEU A 309 -1.00 1.50 19.92
N ILE A 310 -0.31 2.64 19.93
CA ILE A 310 0.84 2.87 20.80
C ILE A 310 0.43 2.82 22.28
N THR A 311 -0.71 3.43 22.64
CA THR A 311 -1.25 3.36 24.01
C THR A 311 -1.56 1.93 24.44
N LYS A 312 -2.09 1.08 23.55
CA LYS A 312 -2.43 -0.32 23.85
C LYS A 312 -1.20 -1.23 23.98
N ASP A 313 -0.19 -1.09 23.12
CA ASP A 313 0.94 -2.01 23.11
C ASP A 313 2.05 -1.66 24.12
N THR A 314 2.31 -0.36 24.36
CA THR A 314 3.51 0.06 25.12
C THR A 314 3.21 0.66 26.48
N LEU A 315 2.06 1.32 26.66
CA LEU A 315 1.75 2.01 27.91
C LEU A 315 0.94 1.16 28.91
N THR A 316 0.33 0.08 28.45
CA THR A 316 -0.43 -0.87 29.29
C THR A 316 0.43 -1.51 30.38
N GLN A 317 1.75 -1.64 30.18
CA GLN A 317 2.68 -2.13 31.20
C GLN A 317 2.74 -1.27 32.47
N PHE A 318 2.32 0.01 32.40
CA PHE A 318 2.30 0.92 33.56
C PHE A 318 0.95 0.96 34.29
N GLY A 319 0.02 0.08 33.93
CA GLY A 319 -1.35 0.08 34.45
C GLY A 319 -2.24 1.13 33.79
N PRO A 320 -3.54 1.21 34.15
CA PRO A 320 -4.49 2.11 33.51
C PRO A 320 -4.15 3.60 33.76
N PRO A 321 -4.55 4.50 32.85
CA PRO A 321 -4.37 5.94 33.04
C PRO A 321 -5.10 6.40 34.32
N LYS A 322 -4.40 7.17 35.16
CA LYS A 322 -4.97 7.72 36.39
C LYS A 322 -5.53 9.13 36.12
N PRO A 323 -6.53 9.58 36.91
CA PRO A 323 -7.09 10.91 36.74
C PRO A 323 -6.04 12.00 36.94
N LEU A 324 -6.19 13.10 36.19
CA LEU A 324 -5.36 14.29 36.33
C LEU A 324 -5.72 15.04 37.62
N VAL A 325 -4.71 15.66 38.22
CA VAL A 325 -4.87 16.59 39.33
C VAL A 325 -5.32 17.94 38.80
N PRO A 326 -6.27 18.64 39.45
CA PRO A 326 -6.70 19.96 39.01
C PRO A 326 -5.54 20.97 38.89
N ASP A 327 -5.58 21.81 37.87
CA ASP A 327 -4.60 22.87 37.60
C ASP A 327 -4.43 23.90 38.74
N ALA A 328 -5.37 23.95 39.68
CA ALA A 328 -5.30 24.80 40.87
C ALA A 328 -4.25 24.32 41.90
N VAL A 329 -3.81 23.06 41.82
CA VAL A 329 -2.81 22.50 42.73
C VAL A 329 -1.42 22.93 42.27
N GLN A 330 -0.61 23.45 43.20
CA GLN A 330 0.78 23.81 42.91
C GLN A 330 1.58 22.53 42.63
N PHE A 331 2.33 22.52 41.52
CA PHE A 331 3.20 21.41 41.20
C PHE A 331 4.39 21.34 42.16
N VAL A 332 4.76 20.13 42.54
CA VAL A 332 5.91 19.82 43.41
C VAL A 332 7.17 19.56 42.59
N LYS A 333 7.02 18.90 41.43
CA LYS A 333 8.16 18.58 40.56
C LYS A 333 7.78 18.64 39.09
N LYS A 334 8.74 19.07 38.27
CA LYS A 334 8.58 19.25 36.83
C LYS A 334 9.55 18.34 36.07
N ALA A 335 9.02 17.52 35.19
CA ALA A 335 9.80 16.70 34.28
C ALA A 335 9.93 17.43 32.93
N PHE A 336 11.15 17.56 32.44
CA PHE A 336 11.43 18.04 31.08
C PHE A 336 11.54 16.84 30.15
N PHE A 337 10.85 16.87 29.02
CA PHE A 337 10.95 15.78 28.04
C PHE A 337 11.27 16.30 26.64
N ILE A 338 11.98 15.47 25.87
CA ILE A 338 12.28 15.69 24.45
C ILE A 338 11.78 14.47 23.67
N CYS A 339 11.01 14.71 22.62
CA CYS A 339 10.60 13.70 21.65
C CYS A 339 11.59 13.68 20.48
N MET A 340 12.09 12.50 20.10
CA MET A 340 13.06 12.34 19.01
C MET A 340 12.63 11.19 18.09
N PRO A 341 12.60 11.35 16.75
CA PRO A 341 13.01 12.52 15.97
C PRO A 341 11.90 13.59 15.81
N GLU A 342 10.65 13.28 16.08
CA GLU A 342 9.50 14.17 15.91
C GLU A 342 8.74 14.37 17.22
N ALA A 343 7.90 15.41 17.27
CA ALA A 343 7.05 15.66 18.43
C ALA A 343 5.94 14.60 18.51
N VAL A 344 5.68 14.09 19.71
CA VAL A 344 4.54 13.21 20.00
C VAL A 344 3.33 14.07 20.40
N SER A 345 2.12 13.59 20.15
CA SER A 345 0.90 14.31 20.53
C SER A 345 0.82 14.55 22.05
N VAL A 346 0.26 15.70 22.44
CA VAL A 346 0.06 16.03 23.86
C VAL A 346 -0.86 15.02 24.54
N LYS A 347 -1.85 14.46 23.82
CA LYS A 347 -2.75 13.43 24.35
C LYS A 347 -1.99 12.16 24.74
N LEU A 348 -1.13 11.65 23.85
CA LEU A 348 -0.34 10.45 24.11
C LEU A 348 0.69 10.68 25.23
N LEU A 349 1.30 11.87 25.27
CA LEU A 349 2.18 12.25 26.37
C LEU A 349 1.41 12.33 27.69
N THR A 350 0.21 12.93 27.68
CA THR A 350 -0.66 13.00 28.87
C THR A 350 -1.02 11.61 29.37
N ASP A 351 -1.41 10.69 28.48
CA ASP A 351 -1.69 9.29 28.84
C ASP A 351 -0.45 8.57 29.42
N ALA A 352 0.74 8.80 28.84
CA ALA A 352 1.97 8.20 29.34
C ALA A 352 2.33 8.69 30.74
N PHE A 353 2.31 10.01 30.95
CA PHE A 353 2.70 10.62 32.24
C PHE A 353 1.62 10.41 33.33
N CYS A 354 0.33 10.31 32.99
CA CYS A 354 -0.74 10.21 34.00
C CYS A 354 -0.76 8.86 34.71
N ARG A 355 -0.28 7.78 34.08
CA ARG A 355 -0.23 6.43 34.68
C ARG A 355 0.59 6.37 35.98
N PHE A 356 1.54 7.29 36.15
CA PHE A 356 2.34 7.40 37.37
C PHE A 356 1.58 8.07 38.52
N GLY A 357 0.48 8.74 38.25
CA GLY A 357 -0.36 9.46 39.22
C GLY A 357 0.08 10.90 39.41
N ASP A 358 -0.75 11.67 40.11
CA ASP A 358 -0.46 13.04 40.52
C ASP A 358 -0.03 13.99 39.40
N LEU A 359 -0.35 13.66 38.15
CA LEU A 359 -0.05 14.50 37.01
C LEU A 359 -1.06 15.65 36.96
N ILE A 360 -0.57 16.88 36.96
CA ILE A 360 -1.40 18.08 36.81
C ILE A 360 -1.62 18.33 35.32
N LYS A 361 -0.54 18.54 34.56
CA LYS A 361 -0.63 18.81 33.13
C LYS A 361 0.64 18.47 32.36
N VAL A 362 0.46 18.28 31.06
CA VAL A 362 1.53 18.10 30.08
C VAL A 362 1.35 19.14 28.98
N TYR A 363 2.43 19.83 28.63
CA TYR A 363 2.42 20.74 27.48
C TYR A 363 3.72 20.64 26.69
N LEU A 364 3.59 20.87 25.39
CA LEU A 364 4.67 20.85 24.43
C LEU A 364 4.96 22.30 24.01
N VAL A 365 6.24 22.68 23.93
CA VAL A 365 6.60 24.04 23.53
C VAL A 365 6.25 24.22 22.03
N PRO A 366 5.45 25.24 21.66
CA PRO A 366 4.99 25.41 20.28
C PRO A 366 6.15 25.42 19.27
N GLY A 367 6.03 24.62 18.22
CA GLY A 367 7.05 24.50 17.17
C GLY A 367 8.36 23.83 17.60
N LYS A 368 8.43 23.27 18.82
CA LYS A 368 9.57 22.51 19.31
C LYS A 368 9.18 21.04 19.52
N ARG A 369 10.16 20.19 19.83
CA ARG A 369 9.95 18.76 20.14
C ARG A 369 10.04 18.44 21.64
N HIS A 370 10.16 19.46 22.47
CA HIS A 370 10.31 19.32 23.91
C HIS A 370 9.18 20.00 24.64
N GLY A 371 8.95 19.57 25.87
CA GLY A 371 7.86 20.03 26.71
C GLY A 371 8.10 19.71 28.17
N TYR A 372 7.07 19.95 28.96
CA TYR A 372 7.11 19.74 30.39
C TYR A 372 5.88 19.00 30.89
N ALA A 373 6.09 18.14 31.88
CA ALA A 373 5.05 17.48 32.65
C ALA A 373 5.16 17.94 34.10
N GLU A 374 4.07 18.46 34.65
CA GLU A 374 4.01 19.01 36.01
C GLU A 374 3.27 18.04 36.93
N PHE A 375 3.90 17.68 38.04
CA PHE A 375 3.39 16.69 38.99
C PHE A 375 3.18 17.31 40.37
N ALA A 376 2.10 16.92 41.04
CA ALA A 376 1.81 17.27 42.42
C ALA A 376 2.57 16.40 43.45
N SER A 377 3.40 15.45 42.98
CA SER A 377 4.15 14.50 43.83
C SER A 377 5.54 14.27 43.27
N ASP A 378 6.57 14.35 44.14
CA ASP A 378 7.95 14.05 43.76
C ASP A 378 8.11 12.56 43.40
N VAL A 379 7.41 11.68 44.12
CA VAL A 379 7.48 10.23 43.93
C VAL A 379 6.93 9.86 42.56
N ALA A 380 5.78 10.44 42.18
CA ALA A 380 5.19 10.23 40.86
C ALA A 380 6.10 10.76 39.74
N ALA A 381 6.64 11.98 39.91
CA ALA A 381 7.55 12.59 38.95
C ALA A 381 8.83 11.78 38.76
N ASN A 382 9.46 11.31 39.85
CA ASN A 382 10.69 10.50 39.80
C ASN A 382 10.45 9.17 39.10
N ARG A 383 9.33 8.49 39.39
CA ARG A 383 8.95 7.26 38.69
C ARG A 383 8.72 7.50 37.20
N ALA A 384 8.01 8.57 36.85
CA ALA A 384 7.77 8.94 35.46
C ALA A 384 9.09 9.26 34.73
N ILE A 385 9.99 10.04 35.34
CA ILE A 385 11.31 10.38 34.77
C ILE A 385 12.11 9.10 34.53
N GLN A 386 12.21 8.21 35.52
CA GLN A 386 13.00 6.98 35.40
C GLN A 386 12.43 6.01 34.36
N GLN A 387 11.11 5.81 34.32
CA GLN A 387 10.49 4.78 33.48
C GLN A 387 10.18 5.26 32.07
N LEU A 388 9.89 6.54 31.87
CA LEU A 388 9.63 7.11 30.54
C LEU A 388 10.93 7.54 29.84
N HIS A 389 12.05 7.70 30.57
CA HIS A 389 13.33 8.01 29.95
C HIS A 389 13.79 6.87 29.04
N GLY A 390 14.05 7.20 27.78
CA GLY A 390 14.49 6.25 26.77
C GLY A 390 13.36 5.41 26.18
N MET A 391 12.12 5.56 26.66
CA MET A 391 10.97 4.81 26.19
C MET A 391 10.58 5.16 24.75
N GLN A 392 10.09 4.18 24.02
CA GLN A 392 9.68 4.32 22.63
C GLN A 392 8.15 4.42 22.54
N LEU A 393 7.64 5.56 22.08
CA LEU A 393 6.23 5.81 21.79
C LEU A 393 6.06 5.92 20.28
N GLY A 394 5.62 4.82 19.66
CA GLY A 394 5.60 4.70 18.20
C GLY A 394 7.00 4.77 17.61
N ASP A 395 7.20 5.66 16.64
CA ASP A 395 8.52 5.90 16.03
C ASP A 395 9.35 6.96 16.79
N CYS A 396 8.85 7.46 17.92
CA CYS A 396 9.52 8.49 18.72
C CYS A 396 10.09 7.91 20.02
N ARG A 397 11.32 8.30 20.36
CA ARG A 397 11.95 8.04 21.64
C ARG A 397 11.83 9.26 22.55
N LEU A 398 11.36 9.03 23.77
CA LEU A 398 11.32 10.05 24.81
C LEU A 398 12.67 10.12 25.54
N LYS A 399 13.18 11.32 25.73
CA LYS A 399 14.23 11.62 26.70
C LYS A 399 13.60 12.46 27.80
N VAL A 400 13.42 11.88 28.98
CA VAL A 400 12.82 12.56 30.13
C VAL A 400 13.91 12.85 31.15
N LEU A 401 13.97 14.08 31.63
CA LEU A 401 14.96 14.57 32.58
C LEU A 401 14.25 15.33 33.69
N GLU A 402 14.87 15.38 34.85
CA GLU A 402 14.48 16.34 35.86
C GLU A 402 14.69 17.76 35.32
N CYS A 403 13.65 18.59 35.42
CA CYS A 403 13.80 20.01 35.13
C CYS A 403 14.53 20.64 36.31
N ALA A 404 15.82 20.94 36.14
CA ALA A 404 16.51 21.80 37.09
C ALA A 404 15.81 23.16 37.05
N GLU A 405 15.19 23.57 38.15
CA GLU A 405 14.69 24.93 38.26
C GLU A 405 15.89 25.88 38.14
N TYR A 406 15.86 26.75 37.14
CA TYR A 406 16.63 27.97 37.16
C TYR A 406 15.93 28.86 38.21
N THR A 407 16.39 28.78 39.45
CA THR A 407 16.14 29.85 40.41
C THR A 407 16.75 31.11 39.81
N GLY A 408 15.90 32.07 39.45
CA GLY A 408 16.30 33.27 38.75
C GLY A 408 17.25 34.11 39.59
N ASP A 409 18.55 34.00 39.34
CA ASP A 409 19.51 35.10 39.35
C ASP A 409 20.93 34.58 39.06
N GLN A 410 21.28 34.34 37.79
CA GLN A 410 22.66 34.52 37.32
C GLN A 410 22.63 35.00 35.86
N LYS A 411 22.95 36.28 35.68
CA LYS A 411 23.29 36.88 34.40
C LYS A 411 24.26 35.98 33.65
N ARG A 412 23.95 35.70 32.38
CA ARG A 412 24.90 35.16 31.40
C ARG A 412 26.17 36.00 31.41
N ASN A 413 27.23 35.53 32.07
CA ASN A 413 28.57 35.89 31.66
C ASN A 413 28.90 35.08 30.40
N ARG A 414 28.76 35.77 29.28
CA ARG A 414 29.36 35.42 28.00
C ARG A 414 30.88 35.42 28.23
N MET A 415 31.47 34.25 28.45
CA MET A 415 32.91 34.10 28.24
C MET A 415 33.11 33.96 26.74
N GLU A 416 33.53 35.06 26.13
CA GLU A 416 34.41 35.00 24.96
C GLU A 416 35.73 34.36 25.42
N HIS A 417 36.10 33.27 24.79
CA HIS A 417 37.47 33.00 24.38
C HIS A 417 37.48 32.06 23.18
#